data_AF-A0A1Y3N7N0-F1
#
_entry.id   AF-A0A1Y3N7N0-F1
#
_cell.length_a   1.000
_cell.length_b   1.000
_cell.length_c   1.000
_cell.angle_alpha   90.00
_cell.angle_beta   90.00
_cell.angle_gamma   90.00
#
_symmetry.space_group_name_H-M   'P 1'
#
loop_
_entity.id
_entity.type
_entity.pdbx_description
1 polymer ?
#
loop_
_entity_poly.entity_id
_entity_poly.type
_entity_poly.pdbx_seq_one_letter_code
_entity_poly.pdbx_strand_id
1 'polypeptide(L)' 'NYTYIRTSHIGERPFACDKCSSSFSRKHDLKRHEKLHTGVRPYVCKICNKSYTRSDALARHLKSEPG' A
#
# COMPACT_ATOMS: atom_id res chain seq x y z
N ASN A 1 -40.02 -1.80 -14.75
CA ASN A 1 -39.44 -2.53 -13.59
C ASN A 1 -37.94 -2.48 -13.68
N TYR A 2 -37.35 -1.53 -12.95
CA TYR A 2 -35.92 -1.24 -12.96
C TYR A 2 -35.15 -2.52 -12.66
N THR A 3 -34.29 -2.93 -13.59
CA THR A 3 -33.43 -4.09 -13.48
C THR A 3 -32.60 -3.98 -12.21
N TYR A 4 -32.85 -4.87 -11.25
CA TYR A 4 -32.04 -5.04 -10.06
C TYR A 4 -30.69 -5.63 -10.48
N ILE A 5 -29.86 -4.85 -11.17
CA ILE A 5 -28.43 -5.15 -11.23
C ILE A 5 -27.92 -4.86 -9.83
N ARG A 6 -28.08 -5.82 -8.92
CA ARG A 6 -27.26 -5.84 -7.71
C ARG A 6 -25.87 -6.25 -8.21
N THR A 7 -25.13 -5.26 -8.69
CA THR A 7 -23.72 -5.33 -9.06
C THR A 7 -22.95 -5.76 -7.82
N SER A 8 -22.90 -7.07 -7.62
CA SER A 8 -21.75 -7.82 -7.15
C SER A 8 -21.23 -7.46 -5.75
N HIS A 9 -20.56 -8.42 -5.13
CA HIS A 9 -19.62 -8.19 -4.04
C HIS A 9 -18.42 -7.33 -4.53
N ILE A 10 -18.65 -6.14 -5.13
CA ILE A 10 -17.58 -5.23 -5.53
C ILE A 10 -17.10 -4.63 -4.21
N GLY A 11 -16.06 -5.22 -3.63
CA GLY A 11 -15.45 -4.72 -2.40
C GLY A 11 -15.26 -3.22 -2.53
N GLU A 12 -16.13 -2.46 -1.86
CA GLU A 12 -16.17 -1.02 -2.03
C GLU A 12 -14.80 -0.48 -1.62
N ARG A 13 -14.18 0.23 -2.55
CA ARG A 13 -12.89 0.85 -2.39
C ARG A 13 -13.06 2.36 -2.56
N PRO A 14 -13.75 3.02 -1.60
CA PRO A 14 -14.13 4.42 -1.73
C PRO A 14 -12.92 5.37 -1.72
N PHE A 15 -11.73 4.89 -1.33
CA PHE A 15 -10.52 5.69 -1.26
C PHE A 15 -9.66 5.46 -2.52
N ALA A 16 -9.87 6.27 -3.54
CA ALA A 16 -9.08 6.26 -4.77
C ALA A 16 -7.80 7.09 -4.64
N CYS A 17 -6.75 6.71 -5.37
CA CYS A 17 -5.54 7.50 -5.53
C CYS A 17 -5.71 8.49 -6.67
N ASP A 18 -5.36 9.76 -6.47
CA ASP A 18 -5.47 10.78 -7.53
C ASP A 18 -4.36 10.69 -8.57
N LYS A 19 -3.29 9.93 -8.27
CA LYS A 19 -2.11 9.79 -9.13
C LYS A 19 -2.11 8.52 -9.98
N CYS A 20 -2.98 7.55 -9.67
CA CYS A 20 -3.10 6.31 -10.43
C CYS A 20 -4.47 5.64 -10.18
N SER A 21 -4.82 4.63 -10.99
CA SER A 21 -6.12 3.95 -10.90
C SER A 21 -6.28 2.99 -9.70
N SER A 22 -5.44 3.11 -8.66
CA SER A 22 -5.54 2.27 -7.45
C SER A 22 -6.61 2.80 -6.51
N SER A 23 -7.42 1.89 -5.97
CA SER A 23 -8.42 2.20 -4.95
C SER A 23 -8.31 1.26 -3.75
N PHE A 24 -8.70 1.75 -2.57
CA PHE A 24 -8.52 1.09 -1.29
C PHE A 24 -9.79 1.14 -0.46
N SER A 25 -10.00 0.11 0.37
CA SER A 25 -11.17 0.03 1.26
C SER A 25 -10.98 0.82 2.56
N ARG A 26 -9.75 1.25 2.87
CA ARG A 26 -9.44 2.06 4.06
C ARG A 26 -8.55 3.26 3.71
N LYS A 27 -8.83 4.39 4.35
CA LYS A 27 -8.05 5.64 4.17
C LYS A 27 -6.57 5.48 4.50
N HIS A 28 -6.23 4.70 5.52
CA HIS A 28 -4.82 4.48 5.88
C HIS A 28 -4.06 3.65 4.85
N ASP A 29 -4.75 2.76 4.13
CA ASP A 29 -4.16 1.98 3.04
C ASP A 29 -3.84 2.89 1.84
N LEU A 30 -4.76 3.81 1.49
CA LEU A 30 -4.50 4.87 0.50
C LEU A 30 -3.31 5.76 0.92
N LYS A 31 -3.32 6.29 2.14
CA LYS A 31 -2.21 7.15 2.64
C LYS A 31 -0.86 6.43 2.61
N ARG A 32 -0.85 5.13 2.85
CA ARG A 32 0.36 4.30 2.75
C ARG A 32 0.79 4.11 1.29
N HIS A 33 -0.16 3.92 0.39
CA HIS A 33 0.08 3.82 -1.04
C HIS A 33 0.65 5.12 -1.62
N GLU A 34 0.15 6.28 -1.20
CA GLU A 34 0.65 7.59 -1.67
C GLU A 34 2.15 7.80 -1.41
N LYS A 35 2.69 7.20 -0.35
CA LYS A 35 4.14 7.22 -0.06
C LYS A 35 4.98 6.52 -1.12
N LEU A 36 4.38 5.63 -1.92
CA LEU A 36 5.07 4.99 -3.05
C LEU A 36 5.34 6.00 -4.18
N HIS A 37 4.43 6.96 -4.38
CA HIS A 37 4.56 7.98 -5.41
C HIS A 37 5.64 9.02 -5.09
N THR A 38 6.00 9.20 -3.82
CA THR A 38 7.08 10.13 -3.45
C THR A 38 8.46 9.52 -3.67
N GLY A 39 8.56 8.19 -3.84
CA GLY A 39 9.83 7.48 -3.95
C GLY A 39 10.69 7.49 -2.67
N VAL A 40 10.25 8.18 -1.61
CA VAL A 40 11.02 8.32 -0.37
C VAL A 40 11.02 6.99 0.38
N ARG A 41 12.22 6.46 0.64
CA ARG A 41 12.44 5.21 1.36
C ARG A 41 13.29 5.46 2.61
N PRO A 42 12.69 5.98 3.69
CA PRO A 42 13.44 6.44 4.86
C PRO A 42 13.99 5.28 5.71
N TYR A 43 13.52 4.05 5.47
CA TYR A 43 13.91 2.88 6.25
C TYR A 43 14.98 2.10 5.51
N VAL A 44 16.23 2.18 5.97
CA VAL A 44 17.37 1.54 5.31
C VAL A 44 17.89 0.40 6.17
N CYS A 45 18.09 -0.78 5.55
CA CYS A 45 18.81 -1.88 6.18
C CYS A 45 20.30 -1.52 6.22
N LYS A 46 20.88 -1.47 7.43
CA LYS A 46 22.30 -1.11 7.60
C LYS A 46 23.28 -2.21 7.16
N ILE A 47 22.79 -3.43 6.93
CA ILE A 47 23.62 -4.57 6.52
C ILE A 47 23.76 -4.59 4.99
N CYS A 48 22.65 -4.57 4.27
CA CYS A 48 22.64 -4.70 2.80
C CYS A 48 22.30 -3.40 2.04
N ASN A 49 22.12 -2.28 2.74
CA ASN A 49 21.74 -0.97 2.20
C ASN A 49 20.42 -0.92 1.42
N LYS A 50 19.60 -1.97 1.47
CA LYS A 50 18.25 -1.95 0.87
C LYS A 50 17.36 -0.99 1.63
N SER A 51 16.66 -0.12 0.89
CA SER A 51 15.75 0.88 1.43
C SER A 51 14.28 0.50 1.21
N TYR A 52 13.43 0.87 2.16
CA TYR A 52 12.01 0.53 2.22
C TYR A 52 11.18 1.78 2.50
N THR A 53 9.95 1.81 1.96
CA THR A 53 8.99 2.89 2.19
C THR A 53 8.27 2.79 3.55
N ARG A 54 8.40 1.65 4.24
CA ARG A 54 7.71 1.34 5.51
C ARG A 54 8.63 0.63 6.49
N SER A 55 8.43 0.90 7.79
CA SER A 55 9.18 0.28 8.89
C SER A 55 8.92 -1.22 9.01
N ASP A 56 7.67 -1.65 8.84
CA ASP A 56 7.30 -3.06 8.95
C ASP A 56 7.86 -3.91 7.80
N ALA A 57 8.03 -3.32 6.62
CA ALA A 57 8.72 -3.96 5.51
C ALA A 57 10.21 -4.20 5.83
N LEU A 58 10.89 -3.21 6.43
CA LEU A 58 12.26 -3.39 6.95
C LEU A 58 12.29 -4.43 8.08
N ALA A 59 11.37 -4.37 9.03
CA ALA A 59 11.33 -5.31 10.15
C ALA A 59 11.14 -6.76 9.67
N ARG A 60 10.28 -6.99 8.67
CA ARG A 60 10.12 -8.31 8.05
C ARG A 60 11.39 -8.75 7.34
N HIS A 61 12.04 -7.85 6.61
CA HIS A 61 13.33 -8.13 5.97
C HIS A 61 14.39 -8.56 6.99
N LEU A 62 14.54 -7.83 8.10
CA LEU A 62 15.51 -8.16 9.15
C LEU A 62 15.20 -9.49 9.87
N LYS A 63 13.94 -9.92 9.89
CA LYS A 63 13.55 -11.21 10.46
C LYS A 63 13.83 -12.39 9.53
N SER A 64 13.65 -12.21 8.22
CA SER A 64 13.90 -13.25 7.22
C SER A 64 15.37 -13.33 6.81
N GLU A 65 16.08 -12.21 6.89
CA GLU A 65 17.50 -12.08 6.57
C GLU A 65 18.22 -11.57 7.83
N PRO A 66 18.43 -12.43 8.85
CA PRO A 66 19.44 -12.16 9.84
C PRO A 66 20.76 -12.10 9.07
N GLY A 67 21.37 -10.92 8.98
CA GLY A 67 22.66 -10.73 8.32
C GLY A 67 23.72 -11.70 8.81
#